data_AF-A0A7X3A734-F1
#
_entry.id   AF-A0A7X3A734-F1
#
_cell.length_a   1.000
_cell.length_b   1.000
_cell.length_c   1.000
_cell.angle_alpha   90.00
_cell.angle_beta   90.00
_cell.angle_gamma   90.00
#
_symmetry.space_group_name_H-M   'P 1'
#
loop_
_entity.id
_entity.type
_entity.pdbx_description
1 polymer ?
#
loop_
_entity_poly.entity_id
_entity_poly.type
_entity_poly.pdbx_seq_one_letter_code
_entity_poly.pdbx_strand_id
1 'polypeptide(L)'
;MGLIDNIGDFGAIDAENDDRLFEYFIQSDSLKRITNEKRRIIIGRKGSGKTALYKFLSKADTNKLTSALLFRDYPWKVHDQFANDNVSERESYVNSWEFLIYVELAKLIVKDIDQYSFFQKFKVKKIRKWLKKSWGSSNFEHKETMSPKSWDFTLSPQIMGNGIGSISRKDAPKNLGGTIGEVNKKLLAALLPFMKKEKKYSLLFDELDLSYDPKDKKYLTRIIGLLIAAYNINSYFQDKEINAGVYVFLRSDIYEVVDFQDKNKVTDNHVEYLNWNHQNENANLSLKKLVAKRIKENIEESKDSFQENWYKIFDNPNIGSNQLKWNFIFERTFLRPRDVIKFLNLSLSEAKKRIGLDPSKEEDLIINKDIHNSRKDYSDYLYSELKDEVNAKYNDFDNYMEVLRDMHKTVFSLDNYEKSFEACAARLNITDNGSTVLERLYEFSVVGFYKPGGGGYGGSTYCFRYTDPKIKFNPKAANYKVHPGFKEYLELIDG
;
A
#
# COMPACT_ATOMS: atom_id res chain seq x y z
N MET A 1 -38.96 5.94 1.21
CA MET A 1 -38.82 5.28 2.51
C MET A 1 -38.20 3.92 2.29
N GLY A 2 -37.12 3.65 3.02
CA GLY A 2 -36.30 2.44 2.90
C GLY A 2 -35.01 2.64 2.10
N LEU A 3 -34.60 3.87 1.75
CA LEU A 3 -33.34 4.08 1.03
C LEU A 3 -32.16 3.62 1.89
N ILE A 4 -32.12 4.03 3.16
CA ILE A 4 -31.07 3.65 4.09
C ILE A 4 -31.09 2.14 4.38
N ASP A 5 -32.28 1.55 4.51
CA ASP A 5 -32.43 0.12 4.77
C ASP A 5 -31.93 -0.75 3.59
N ASN A 6 -32.13 -0.28 2.35
CA ASN A 6 -31.70 -0.98 1.14
C ASN A 6 -30.19 -0.94 0.89
N ILE A 7 -29.47 0.06 1.43
CA ILE A 7 -28.01 0.13 1.30
C ILE A 7 -27.41 -0.90 2.24
N GLY A 8 -26.84 -1.99 1.72
CA GLY A 8 -26.14 -2.99 2.55
C GLY A 8 -24.98 -2.37 3.35
N ASP A 9 -23.99 -1.86 2.61
CA ASP A 9 -22.84 -1.09 3.08
C ASP A 9 -22.27 -0.24 1.93
N PHE A 10 -21.33 0.66 2.22
CA PHE A 10 -20.61 1.45 1.21
C PHE A 10 -19.36 0.72 0.67
N GLY A 11 -19.27 -0.60 0.85
CA GLY A 11 -18.17 -1.51 0.55
C GLY A 11 -17.35 -1.92 1.77
N ALA A 12 -16.57 -2.99 1.62
CA ALA A 12 -15.73 -3.53 2.70
C ALA A 12 -14.48 -2.67 2.97
N ILE A 13 -13.91 -2.82 4.16
CA ILE A 13 -12.71 -2.10 4.61
C ILE A 13 -11.41 -2.62 3.98
N ASP A 14 -11.42 -3.89 3.58
CA ASP A 14 -10.34 -4.55 2.88
C ASP A 14 -10.79 -4.90 1.46
N ALA A 15 -9.85 -4.79 0.52
CA ALA A 15 -10.15 -5.05 -0.88
C ALA A 15 -10.41 -6.54 -1.14
N GLU A 16 -10.01 -7.44 -0.23
CA GLU A 16 -10.15 -8.88 -0.39
C GLU A 16 -11.62 -9.31 -0.33
N ASN A 17 -12.36 -8.73 0.61
CA ASN A 17 -13.76 -9.01 0.90
C ASN A 17 -14.76 -8.00 0.29
N ASP A 18 -14.30 -7.03 -0.52
CA ASP A 18 -15.19 -6.09 -1.24
C ASP A 18 -15.63 -6.70 -2.59
N ASP A 19 -16.78 -7.36 -2.62
CA ASP A 19 -17.34 -8.01 -3.82
C ASP A 19 -17.61 -7.02 -4.97
N ARG A 20 -17.92 -5.76 -4.60
CA ARG A 20 -18.26 -4.68 -5.54
C ARG A 20 -17.09 -3.75 -5.83
N LEU A 21 -15.88 -4.12 -5.40
CA LEU A 21 -14.67 -3.30 -5.50
C LEU A 21 -14.48 -2.65 -6.87
N PHE A 22 -14.73 -3.41 -7.95
CA PHE A 22 -14.54 -2.94 -9.32
C PHE A 22 -15.52 -1.83 -9.74
N GLU A 23 -16.73 -1.84 -9.21
CA GLU A 23 -17.76 -0.82 -9.45
C GLU A 23 -17.36 0.52 -8.82
N TYR A 24 -16.62 0.45 -7.71
CA TYR A 24 -16.23 1.63 -6.93
C TYR A 24 -14.94 2.32 -7.40
N PHE A 25 -14.29 1.84 -8.46
CA PHE A 25 -13.07 2.47 -8.97
C PHE A 25 -13.34 3.84 -9.59
N ILE A 26 -12.66 4.86 -9.06
CA ILE A 26 -12.64 6.18 -9.67
C ILE A 26 -11.64 6.24 -10.83
N GLN A 27 -12.05 6.86 -11.93
CA GLN A 27 -11.17 7.16 -13.06
C GLN A 27 -10.29 8.37 -12.72
N SER A 28 -9.21 8.10 -11.98
CA SER A 28 -8.20 9.10 -11.61
C SER A 28 -7.09 9.19 -12.64
N ASP A 29 -6.36 10.31 -12.67
CA ASP A 29 -5.14 10.39 -13.48
C ASP A 29 -4.08 9.45 -12.93
N SER A 30 -3.97 9.24 -11.61
CA SER A 30 -3.12 8.20 -11.01
C SER A 30 -3.38 6.82 -11.62
N LEU A 31 -4.66 6.43 -11.75
CA LEU A 31 -5.01 5.15 -12.36
C LEU A 31 -4.52 5.09 -13.81
N LYS A 32 -4.78 6.14 -14.61
CA LYS A 32 -4.25 6.24 -15.98
C LYS A 32 -2.72 6.16 -16.01
N ARG A 33 -2.03 6.83 -15.08
CA ARG A 33 -0.57 6.81 -15.01
C ARG A 33 0.01 5.44 -14.66
N ILE A 34 -0.73 4.64 -13.89
CA ILE A 34 -0.34 3.27 -13.54
C ILE A 34 -0.66 2.30 -14.69
N THR A 35 -1.80 2.47 -15.37
CA THR A 35 -2.25 1.54 -16.41
C THR A 35 -1.59 1.80 -17.76
N ASN A 36 -1.46 3.07 -18.13
CA ASN A 36 -1.08 3.57 -19.45
C ASN A 36 0.28 4.27 -19.45
N GLU A 37 0.68 4.86 -18.32
CA GLU A 37 1.98 5.53 -18.18
C GLU A 37 2.95 4.67 -17.36
N LYS A 38 4.21 5.12 -17.24
CA LYS A 38 5.34 4.26 -16.81
C LYS A 38 5.53 4.23 -15.29
N ARG A 39 4.51 4.68 -14.54
CA ARG A 39 4.50 4.68 -13.07
C ARG A 39 4.18 3.28 -12.57
N ARG A 40 5.21 2.58 -12.10
CA ARG A 40 5.12 1.15 -11.75
C ARG A 40 5.56 0.86 -10.31
N ILE A 41 5.97 1.88 -9.55
CA ILE A 41 6.20 1.75 -8.12
C ILE A 41 5.08 2.52 -7.41
N ILE A 42 4.18 1.81 -6.74
CA ILE A 42 3.00 2.38 -6.10
C ILE A 42 3.28 2.47 -4.60
N ILE A 43 3.32 3.70 -4.08
CA ILE A 43 3.66 3.97 -2.68
C ILE A 43 2.44 4.52 -1.93
N GLY A 44 2.13 3.95 -0.76
CA GLY A 44 1.06 4.47 0.10
C GLY A 44 0.92 3.74 1.43
N ARG A 45 0.28 4.36 2.42
CA ARG A 45 0.07 3.76 3.76
C ARG A 45 -0.89 2.55 3.73
N LYS A 46 -0.97 1.78 4.82
CA LYS A 46 -1.99 0.73 4.98
C LYS A 46 -3.38 1.35 4.81
N GLY A 47 -4.28 0.75 4.03
CA GLY A 47 -5.62 1.32 3.76
C GLY A 47 -5.69 2.40 2.66
N SER A 48 -4.57 2.76 1.99
CA SER A 48 -4.56 3.77 0.91
C SER A 48 -5.07 3.27 -0.45
N GLY A 49 -5.41 1.97 -0.58
CA GLY A 49 -5.91 1.38 -1.83
C GLY A 49 -4.87 0.63 -2.70
N LYS A 50 -3.68 0.30 -2.17
CA LYS A 50 -2.66 -0.50 -2.89
C LYS A 50 -3.22 -1.85 -3.36
N THR A 51 -3.77 -2.65 -2.43
CA THR A 51 -4.34 -3.97 -2.74
C THR A 51 -5.55 -3.89 -3.68
N ALA A 52 -6.32 -2.79 -3.63
CA ALA A 52 -7.37 -2.55 -4.61
C ALA A 52 -6.77 -2.40 -6.01
N LEU A 53 -5.76 -1.55 -6.19
CA LEU A 53 -5.04 -1.39 -7.47
C LEU A 53 -4.37 -2.68 -7.91
N TYR A 54 -3.81 -3.46 -6.99
CA TYR A 54 -3.27 -4.79 -7.27
C TYR A 54 -4.35 -5.72 -7.85
N LYS A 55 -5.54 -5.79 -7.24
CA LYS A 55 -6.68 -6.57 -7.77
C LYS A 55 -7.13 -6.06 -9.14
N PHE A 56 -7.21 -4.74 -9.32
CA PHE A 56 -7.51 -4.11 -10.62
C PHE A 56 -6.51 -4.51 -11.71
N LEU A 57 -5.21 -4.43 -11.42
CA LEU A 57 -4.17 -4.86 -12.34
C LEU A 57 -4.09 -6.39 -12.47
N SER A 58 -4.63 -7.17 -11.54
CA SER A 58 -4.65 -8.64 -11.63
C SER A 58 -5.82 -9.17 -12.46
N LYS A 59 -6.84 -8.35 -12.73
CA LYS A 59 -8.03 -8.75 -13.49
C LYS A 59 -7.64 -9.42 -14.82
N ALA A 60 -8.24 -10.57 -15.07
CA ALA A 60 -8.03 -11.35 -16.28
C ALA A 60 -8.49 -10.57 -17.52
N ASP A 61 -7.65 -10.59 -18.55
CA ASP A 61 -7.90 -9.95 -19.83
C ASP A 61 -7.22 -10.82 -20.90
N THR A 62 -7.89 -11.07 -22.01
CA THR A 62 -7.39 -11.91 -23.09
C THR A 62 -6.08 -11.38 -23.68
N ASN A 63 -5.85 -10.07 -23.62
CA ASN A 63 -4.62 -9.45 -24.12
C ASN A 63 -3.57 -9.19 -23.02
N LYS A 64 -3.76 -9.77 -21.84
CA LYS A 64 -2.88 -9.57 -20.69
C LYS A 64 -2.45 -10.89 -20.04
N LEU A 65 -1.16 -11.00 -19.79
CA LEU A 65 -0.57 -12.07 -19.00
C LEU A 65 -0.06 -11.47 -17.70
N THR A 66 -0.74 -11.76 -16.60
CA THR A 66 -0.40 -11.26 -15.26
C THR A 66 0.15 -12.37 -14.38
N SER A 67 1.27 -12.14 -13.71
CA SER A 67 1.69 -12.88 -12.53
C SER A 67 1.47 -12.00 -11.29
N ALA A 68 0.59 -12.46 -10.42
CA ALA A 68 0.21 -11.77 -9.19
C ALA A 68 1.00 -12.40 -8.03
N LEU A 69 1.98 -11.66 -7.50
CA LEU A 69 3.01 -12.17 -6.58
C LEU A 69 2.79 -11.58 -5.18
N LEU A 70 2.29 -12.41 -4.26
CA LEU A 70 2.08 -12.07 -2.85
C LEU A 70 3.26 -12.54 -2.01
N PHE A 71 3.88 -11.63 -1.25
CA PHE A 71 5.10 -11.92 -0.49
C PHE A 71 4.85 -12.33 0.96
N ARG A 72 3.59 -12.55 1.35
CA ARG A 72 3.24 -13.29 2.56
C ARG A 72 3.93 -14.64 2.60
N ASP A 73 4.69 -14.94 3.64
CA ASP A 73 5.48 -16.16 3.83
C ASP A 73 6.59 -16.41 2.79
N TYR A 74 7.09 -15.37 2.12
CA TYR A 74 8.23 -15.51 1.22
C TYR A 74 9.52 -15.91 1.98
N PRO A 75 10.34 -16.86 1.47
CA PRO A 75 11.49 -17.39 2.20
C PRO A 75 12.71 -16.45 2.13
N TRP A 76 12.63 -15.31 2.82
CA TRP A 76 13.66 -14.26 2.84
C TRP A 76 15.06 -14.78 3.17
N LYS A 77 15.18 -15.73 4.11
CA LYS A 77 16.48 -16.35 4.47
C LYS A 77 17.09 -17.19 3.36
N VAL A 78 16.27 -17.80 2.50
CA VAL A 78 16.78 -18.55 1.34
C VAL A 78 17.26 -17.56 0.28
N HIS A 79 16.54 -16.45 0.10
CA HIS A 79 16.92 -15.37 -0.81
C HIS A 79 18.30 -14.78 -0.46
N ASP A 80 18.70 -14.73 0.81
CA ASP A 80 20.05 -14.29 1.23
C ASP A 80 21.18 -15.03 0.52
N GLN A 81 20.96 -16.29 0.10
CA GLN A 81 21.96 -17.09 -0.62
C GLN A 81 22.24 -16.56 -2.03
N PHE A 82 21.37 -15.69 -2.56
CA PHE A 82 21.46 -15.10 -3.89
C PHE A 82 22.08 -13.70 -3.88
N ALA A 83 22.51 -13.20 -2.73
CA ALA A 83 23.24 -11.95 -2.63
C ALA A 83 24.53 -12.00 -3.47
N ASN A 84 24.84 -10.88 -4.13
CA ASN A 84 26.09 -10.68 -4.85
C ASN A 84 27.07 -9.91 -3.97
N ASP A 85 28.04 -10.63 -3.41
CA ASP A 85 29.05 -10.06 -2.51
C ASP A 85 30.11 -9.20 -3.24
N ASN A 86 30.06 -9.13 -4.58
CA ASN A 86 31.03 -8.39 -5.38
C ASN A 86 30.59 -6.96 -5.74
N VAL A 87 29.40 -6.52 -5.31
CA VAL A 87 28.86 -5.18 -5.56
C VAL A 87 28.64 -4.45 -4.24
N SER A 88 28.23 -3.18 -4.31
CA SER A 88 27.84 -2.44 -3.13
C SER A 88 26.75 -3.19 -2.36
N GLU A 89 26.74 -3.09 -1.02
CA GLU A 89 25.74 -3.78 -0.18
C GLU A 89 24.32 -3.49 -0.69
N ARG A 90 24.04 -2.23 -1.00
CA ARG A 90 22.73 -1.75 -1.51
C ARG A 90 22.30 -2.42 -2.83
N GLU A 91 23.24 -2.89 -3.64
CA GLU A 91 22.96 -3.52 -4.94
C GLU A 91 23.06 -5.05 -4.90
N SER A 92 23.44 -5.63 -3.75
CA SER A 92 23.69 -7.06 -3.60
C SER A 92 22.54 -7.96 -4.05
N TYR A 93 21.28 -7.51 -3.94
CA TYR A 93 20.11 -8.28 -4.34
C TYR A 93 19.54 -7.96 -5.73
N VAL A 94 20.10 -7.00 -6.48
CA VAL A 94 19.54 -6.60 -7.79
C VAL A 94 19.45 -7.80 -8.73
N ASN A 95 20.56 -8.52 -8.93
CA ASN A 95 20.59 -9.68 -9.83
C ASN A 95 19.64 -10.79 -9.38
N SER A 96 19.45 -10.98 -8.07
CA SER A 96 18.53 -12.00 -7.56
C SER A 96 17.07 -11.67 -7.87
N TRP A 97 16.66 -10.40 -7.79
CA TRP A 97 15.32 -9.97 -8.16
C TRP A 97 15.07 -10.03 -9.65
N GLU A 98 16.03 -9.62 -10.46
CA GLU A 98 15.98 -9.80 -11.91
C GLU A 98 15.77 -11.27 -12.28
N PHE A 99 16.49 -12.18 -11.60
CA PHE A 99 16.34 -13.61 -11.82
C PHE A 99 14.90 -14.07 -11.54
N LEU A 100 14.32 -13.69 -10.40
CA LEU A 100 12.93 -14.01 -10.07
C LEU A 100 11.97 -13.46 -11.13
N ILE A 101 12.12 -12.20 -11.50
CA ILE A 101 11.30 -11.52 -12.51
C ILE A 101 11.35 -12.28 -13.83
N TYR A 102 12.54 -12.66 -14.30
CA TYR A 102 12.68 -13.38 -15.57
C TYR A 102 12.15 -14.82 -15.50
N VAL A 103 12.27 -15.51 -14.37
CA VAL A 103 11.62 -16.82 -14.14
C VAL A 103 10.09 -16.68 -14.22
N GLU A 104 9.51 -15.67 -13.58
CA GLU A 104 8.06 -15.43 -13.64
C GLU A 104 7.59 -15.04 -15.05
N LEU A 105 8.36 -14.25 -15.81
CA LEU A 105 8.09 -13.99 -17.23
C LEU A 105 8.15 -15.26 -18.07
N ALA A 106 9.11 -16.16 -17.80
CA ALA A 106 9.21 -17.44 -18.47
C ALA A 106 7.96 -18.30 -18.22
N LYS A 107 7.44 -18.32 -16.99
CA LYS A 107 6.18 -19.01 -16.64
C LYS A 107 5.00 -18.44 -17.43
N LEU A 108 4.88 -17.12 -17.57
CA LEU A 108 3.82 -16.48 -18.37
C LEU A 108 3.90 -16.87 -19.86
N ILE A 109 5.09 -16.84 -20.46
CA ILE A 109 5.31 -17.27 -21.85
C ILE A 109 4.93 -18.75 -22.04
N VAL A 110 5.29 -19.60 -21.07
CA VAL A 110 4.97 -21.03 -21.12
C VAL A 110 3.48 -21.32 -20.92
N LYS A 111 2.77 -20.49 -20.15
CA LYS A 111 1.31 -20.56 -19.96
C LYS A 111 0.58 -20.20 -21.25
N ASP A 112 1.08 -19.22 -22.00
CA ASP A 112 0.49 -18.76 -23.27
C ASP A 112 0.99 -19.56 -24.49
N ILE A 113 1.55 -20.77 -24.30
CA ILE A 113 2.22 -21.54 -25.37
C ILE A 113 1.34 -21.72 -26.61
N ASP A 114 0.02 -21.82 -26.42
CA ASP A 114 -0.90 -22.15 -27.50
C ASP A 114 -1.11 -21.03 -28.50
N GLN A 115 -0.81 -19.80 -28.10
CA GLN A 115 -0.87 -18.62 -28.96
C GLN A 115 0.33 -18.52 -29.92
N TYR A 116 1.37 -19.34 -29.76
CA TYR A 116 2.58 -19.28 -30.59
C TYR A 116 2.48 -20.17 -31.84
N SER A 117 3.23 -19.82 -32.89
CA SER A 117 3.31 -20.66 -34.10
C SER A 117 3.97 -22.00 -33.84
N PHE A 118 3.78 -22.99 -34.72
CA PHE A 118 4.34 -24.34 -34.55
C PHE A 118 5.84 -24.34 -34.23
N PHE A 119 6.65 -23.57 -34.97
CA PHE A 119 8.10 -23.45 -34.74
C PHE A 119 8.44 -22.76 -33.41
N GLN A 120 7.69 -21.72 -33.03
CA GLN A 120 7.88 -21.04 -31.75
C GLN A 120 7.51 -21.96 -30.58
N LYS A 121 6.44 -22.78 -30.71
CA LYS A 121 6.04 -23.76 -29.68
C LYS A 121 7.19 -24.71 -29.33
N PHE A 122 8.03 -25.14 -30.27
CA PHE A 122 9.21 -25.96 -29.95
C PHE A 122 10.21 -25.25 -29.05
N LYS A 123 10.48 -23.96 -29.29
CA LYS A 123 11.39 -23.18 -28.46
C LYS A 123 10.78 -22.90 -27.08
N VAL A 124 9.49 -22.57 -26.99
CA VAL A 124 8.78 -22.40 -25.71
C VAL A 124 8.72 -23.72 -24.93
N LYS A 125 8.56 -24.87 -25.59
CA LYS A 125 8.68 -26.20 -24.95
C LYS A 125 10.06 -26.42 -24.32
N LYS A 126 11.14 -25.85 -24.88
CA LYS A 126 12.47 -25.91 -24.26
C LYS A 126 12.56 -25.05 -23.00
N ILE A 127 11.96 -23.85 -22.99
CA ILE A 127 11.82 -23.03 -21.77
C ILE A 127 11.04 -23.80 -20.71
N ARG A 128 9.92 -24.43 -21.08
CA ARG A 128 9.13 -25.31 -20.18
C ARG A 128 9.97 -26.47 -19.63
N LYS A 129 10.79 -27.12 -20.47
CA LYS A 129 11.69 -28.21 -20.04
C LYS A 129 12.77 -27.71 -19.06
N TRP A 130 13.31 -26.52 -19.30
CA TRP A 130 14.26 -25.87 -18.39
C TRP A 130 13.62 -25.60 -17.02
N LEU A 131 12.43 -24.98 -16.97
CA LEU A 131 11.68 -24.78 -15.72
C LEU A 131 11.46 -26.11 -14.96
N LYS A 132 10.99 -27.15 -15.67
CA LYS A 132 10.79 -28.48 -15.08
C LYS A 132 12.07 -29.13 -14.58
N LYS A 133 13.21 -28.95 -15.25
CA LYS A 133 14.51 -29.46 -14.79
C LYS A 133 14.95 -28.74 -13.51
N SER A 134 14.78 -27.42 -13.46
CA SER A 134 15.25 -26.58 -12.35
C SER A 134 14.40 -26.70 -11.10
N TRP A 135 13.06 -26.78 -11.20
CA TRP A 135 12.14 -26.82 -10.04
C TRP A 135 11.29 -28.10 -9.94
N GLY A 136 11.36 -29.01 -10.91
CA GLY A 136 10.52 -30.22 -10.98
C GLY A 136 9.15 -29.98 -11.63
N SER A 137 8.71 -28.73 -11.73
CA SER A 137 7.45 -28.32 -12.37
C SER A 137 7.65 -27.02 -13.14
N SER A 138 6.70 -26.66 -14.01
CA SER A 138 6.60 -25.32 -14.61
C SER A 138 5.51 -24.46 -13.98
N ASN A 139 4.79 -24.99 -12.98
CA ASN A 139 3.68 -24.33 -12.29
C ASN A 139 3.92 -24.26 -10.78
N PHE A 140 5.16 -24.00 -10.37
CA PHE A 140 5.54 -23.79 -8.97
C PHE A 140 5.22 -22.34 -8.56
N GLU A 141 5.14 -22.09 -7.26
CA GLU A 141 4.89 -20.76 -6.70
C GLU A 141 6.14 -19.88 -6.78
N HIS A 142 5.98 -18.56 -6.89
CA HIS A 142 7.11 -17.63 -6.95
C HIS A 142 8.00 -17.70 -5.70
N LYS A 143 7.44 -18.12 -4.55
CA LYS A 143 8.17 -18.36 -3.30
C LYS A 143 9.20 -19.47 -3.43
N GLU A 144 9.00 -20.42 -4.35
CA GLU A 144 9.94 -21.51 -4.63
C GLU A 144 11.06 -21.11 -5.60
N THR A 145 11.00 -19.93 -6.23
CA THR A 145 11.97 -19.49 -7.24
C THR A 145 13.40 -19.47 -6.70
N MET A 146 13.60 -19.08 -5.43
CA MET A 146 14.90 -19.09 -4.77
C MET A 146 15.32 -20.48 -4.23
N SER A 147 14.50 -21.52 -4.42
CA SER A 147 14.78 -22.89 -3.95
C SER A 147 14.82 -23.90 -5.11
N PRO A 148 15.70 -23.73 -6.11
CA PRO A 148 15.77 -24.66 -7.24
C PRO A 148 16.29 -26.04 -6.79
N LYS A 149 15.74 -27.10 -7.38
CA LYS A 149 16.22 -28.49 -7.20
C LYS A 149 17.52 -28.75 -7.97
N SER A 150 17.78 -27.96 -9.01
CA SER A 150 18.99 -28.03 -9.84
C SER A 150 19.54 -26.63 -10.08
N TRP A 151 20.83 -26.43 -9.75
CA TRP A 151 21.56 -25.18 -9.96
C TRP A 151 22.18 -25.04 -11.36
N ASP A 152 21.99 -26.03 -12.23
CA ASP A 152 22.41 -25.99 -13.63
C ASP A 152 21.41 -25.21 -14.49
N PHE A 153 21.59 -23.89 -14.57
CA PHE A 153 20.77 -22.98 -15.38
C PHE A 153 21.20 -22.91 -16.86
N THR A 154 21.62 -24.04 -17.44
CA THR A 154 21.98 -24.06 -18.87
C THR A 154 20.75 -23.94 -19.76
N LEU A 155 20.58 -22.78 -20.42
CA LEU A 155 19.70 -22.62 -21.57
C LEU A 155 20.43 -23.14 -22.83
N SER A 156 19.83 -24.09 -23.55
CA SER A 156 20.50 -24.70 -24.70
C SER A 156 20.81 -23.67 -25.80
N PRO A 157 21.95 -23.75 -26.51
CA PRO A 157 22.35 -22.80 -27.57
C PRO A 157 21.29 -22.62 -28.67
N GLN A 158 20.50 -23.66 -28.92
CA GLN A 158 19.42 -23.68 -29.90
C GLN A 158 18.21 -22.77 -29.54
N ILE A 159 18.12 -22.29 -28.29
CA ILE A 159 17.13 -21.30 -27.86
C ILE A 159 17.67 -19.88 -28.12
N MET A 160 18.98 -19.67 -27.96
CA MET A 160 19.62 -18.35 -27.97
C MET A 160 20.07 -17.85 -29.35
N GLY A 161 20.03 -18.68 -30.40
CA GLY A 161 20.65 -18.32 -31.69
C GLY A 161 22.18 -18.33 -31.56
N ASN A 162 22.87 -18.54 -32.69
CA ASN A 162 24.29 -18.90 -32.70
C ASN A 162 25.18 -18.01 -31.80
N GLY A 163 25.86 -18.65 -30.85
CA GLY A 163 27.13 -18.17 -30.31
C GLY A 163 27.15 -17.53 -28.93
N ILE A 164 26.55 -18.12 -27.88
CA ILE A 164 26.90 -17.73 -26.49
C ILE A 164 26.89 -18.99 -25.60
N GLY A 165 28.04 -19.27 -24.95
CA GLY A 165 28.35 -20.54 -24.27
C GLY A 165 27.44 -20.91 -23.10
N SER A 166 27.36 -22.21 -22.81
CA SER A 166 26.66 -22.80 -21.66
C SER A 166 27.39 -22.49 -20.34
N ILE A 167 26.67 -22.04 -19.31
CA ILE A 167 27.18 -22.01 -17.93
C ILE A 167 26.62 -23.25 -17.26
N SER A 168 27.46 -24.28 -17.08
CA SER A 168 27.09 -25.47 -16.32
C SER A 168 27.91 -25.49 -15.03
N ARG A 169 27.22 -25.51 -13.88
CA ARG A 169 27.82 -25.75 -12.57
C ARG A 169 26.98 -26.79 -11.83
N LYS A 170 27.66 -27.82 -11.33
CA LYS A 170 27.04 -28.99 -10.70
C LYS A 170 26.78 -28.81 -9.20
N ASP A 171 27.38 -27.80 -8.56
CA ASP A 171 27.27 -27.56 -7.12
C ASP A 171 26.74 -26.15 -6.82
N ALA A 172 26.01 -25.98 -5.71
CA ALA A 172 25.59 -24.67 -5.20
C ALA A 172 26.85 -23.84 -4.86
N PRO A 173 27.15 -22.74 -5.59
CA PRO A 173 28.38 -22.00 -5.37
C PRO A 173 28.35 -21.24 -4.04
N LYS A 174 29.52 -21.13 -3.41
CA LYS A 174 29.82 -20.17 -2.33
C LYS A 174 29.65 -18.69 -2.75
N ASN A 175 29.24 -18.41 -4.00
CA ASN A 175 29.11 -17.05 -4.55
C ASN A 175 28.11 -17.02 -5.73
N LEU A 176 26.84 -17.33 -5.43
CA LEU A 176 25.73 -17.42 -6.40
C LEU A 176 25.42 -16.10 -7.11
N GLY A 177 25.41 -14.99 -6.36
CA GLY A 177 24.97 -13.68 -6.87
C GLY A 177 25.85 -13.11 -7.99
N GLY A 178 27.15 -13.41 -8.00
CA GLY A 178 28.05 -12.99 -9.09
C GLY A 178 27.77 -13.72 -10.41
N THR A 179 27.35 -14.98 -10.35
CA THR A 179 27.02 -15.77 -11.56
C THR A 179 25.63 -15.52 -12.11
N ILE A 180 24.70 -15.08 -11.26
CA ILE A 180 23.30 -14.98 -11.65
C ILE A 180 23.05 -13.81 -12.62
N GLY A 181 23.88 -12.76 -12.59
CA GLY A 181 23.81 -11.68 -13.57
C GLY A 181 24.04 -12.16 -15.02
N GLU A 182 24.94 -13.13 -15.24
CA GLU A 182 25.13 -13.71 -16.58
C GLU A 182 23.97 -14.64 -16.97
N VAL A 183 23.37 -15.34 -16.01
CA VAL A 183 22.15 -16.14 -16.22
C VAL A 183 20.99 -15.22 -16.63
N ASN A 184 20.83 -14.08 -15.95
CA ASN A 184 19.82 -13.08 -16.24
C ASN A 184 19.89 -12.55 -17.66
N LYS A 185 21.09 -12.15 -18.13
CA LYS A 185 21.30 -11.70 -19.52
C LYS A 185 20.85 -12.74 -20.53
N LYS A 186 21.24 -14.01 -20.31
CA LYS A 186 20.88 -15.13 -21.21
C LYS A 186 19.40 -15.46 -21.16
N LEU A 187 18.80 -15.42 -19.98
CA LEU A 187 17.38 -15.68 -19.78
C LEU A 187 16.55 -14.58 -20.46
N LEU A 188 16.84 -13.30 -20.21
CA LEU A 188 16.19 -12.20 -20.90
C LEU A 188 16.29 -12.36 -22.42
N ALA A 189 17.49 -12.58 -22.97
CA ALA A 189 17.69 -12.80 -24.40
C ALA A 189 16.87 -13.97 -24.96
N ALA A 190 16.69 -15.05 -24.19
CA ALA A 190 15.87 -16.19 -24.57
C ALA A 190 14.36 -15.91 -24.51
N LEU A 191 13.90 -15.01 -23.64
CA LEU A 191 12.48 -14.68 -23.46
C LEU A 191 11.99 -13.63 -24.46
N LEU A 192 12.83 -12.65 -24.81
CA LEU A 192 12.47 -11.51 -25.67
C LEU A 192 11.77 -11.89 -26.98
N PRO A 193 12.22 -12.91 -27.76
CA PRO A 193 11.56 -13.28 -29.00
C PRO A 193 10.12 -13.79 -28.85
N PHE A 194 9.70 -14.11 -27.61
CA PHE A 194 8.37 -14.61 -27.30
C PHE A 194 7.48 -13.56 -26.62
N MET A 195 8.00 -12.37 -26.32
CA MET A 195 7.20 -11.26 -25.78
C MET A 195 6.50 -10.52 -26.92
N LYS A 196 5.23 -10.85 -27.15
CA LYS A 196 4.42 -10.27 -28.24
C LYS A 196 4.05 -8.82 -27.94
N LYS A 197 4.13 -7.94 -28.94
CA LYS A 197 3.83 -6.49 -28.76
C LYS A 197 2.37 -6.24 -28.40
N GLU A 198 1.46 -7.07 -28.90
CA GLU A 198 0.02 -6.95 -28.70
C GLU A 198 -0.44 -7.45 -27.32
N LYS A 199 0.45 -8.15 -26.59
CA LYS A 199 0.16 -8.70 -25.26
C LYS A 199 0.83 -7.86 -24.18
N LYS A 200 0.08 -7.53 -23.13
CA LYS A 200 0.62 -6.88 -21.93
C LYS A 200 1.12 -7.94 -20.93
N TYR A 201 2.40 -7.90 -20.58
CA TYR A 201 2.99 -8.74 -19.53
C TYR A 201 3.06 -7.94 -18.23
N SER A 202 2.46 -8.42 -17.14
CA SER A 202 2.45 -7.70 -15.85
C SER A 202 2.91 -8.61 -14.73
N LEU A 203 3.91 -8.18 -13.97
CA LEU A 203 4.29 -8.82 -12.71
C LEU A 203 3.95 -7.86 -11.58
N LEU A 204 3.18 -8.31 -10.60
CA LEU A 204 2.67 -7.46 -9.52
C LEU A 204 3.22 -7.96 -8.18
N PHE A 205 4.07 -7.17 -7.53
CA PHE A 205 4.66 -7.48 -6.23
C PHE A 205 3.90 -6.73 -5.14
N ASP A 206 3.19 -7.44 -4.26
CA ASP A 206 2.44 -6.87 -3.13
C ASP A 206 2.74 -7.64 -1.83
N GLU A 207 2.31 -7.08 -0.69
CA GLU A 207 2.52 -7.63 0.66
C GLU A 207 3.99 -7.80 1.05
N LEU A 208 4.86 -6.92 0.55
CA LEU A 208 6.27 -6.93 0.92
C LEU A 208 6.46 -6.58 2.42
N ASP A 209 5.51 -5.86 3.01
CA ASP A 209 5.62 -5.25 4.34
C ASP A 209 5.39 -6.17 5.56
N LEU A 210 4.90 -7.40 5.37
CA LEU A 210 4.49 -8.26 6.50
C LEU A 210 5.63 -8.66 7.45
N SER A 211 6.88 -8.68 6.98
CA SER A 211 8.06 -8.98 7.80
C SER A 211 8.97 -7.76 7.99
N TYR A 212 8.42 -6.56 7.85
CA TYR A 212 9.20 -5.34 7.92
C TYR A 212 9.61 -5.01 9.37
N ASP A 213 10.92 -5.08 9.62
CA ASP A 213 11.58 -4.42 10.74
C ASP A 213 12.51 -3.34 10.19
N PRO A 214 12.34 -2.04 10.54
CA PRO A 214 13.27 -0.98 10.14
C PRO A 214 14.71 -1.19 10.60
N LYS A 215 14.96 -2.06 11.59
CA LYS A 215 16.30 -2.45 12.05
C LYS A 215 16.89 -3.60 11.23
N ASP A 216 16.09 -4.35 10.48
CA ASP A 216 16.57 -5.41 9.59
C ASP A 216 17.19 -4.79 8.32
N LYS A 217 18.49 -4.51 8.40
CA LYS A 217 19.27 -4.00 7.27
C LYS A 217 19.22 -4.92 6.06
N LYS A 218 19.24 -6.25 6.24
CA LYS A 218 19.20 -7.19 5.11
C LYS A 218 17.87 -7.11 4.38
N TYR A 219 16.77 -7.01 5.12
CA TYR A 219 15.45 -6.79 4.53
C TYR A 219 15.41 -5.48 3.74
N LEU A 220 15.88 -4.36 4.32
CA LEU A 220 15.94 -3.08 3.62
C LEU A 220 16.79 -3.17 2.34
N THR A 221 17.94 -3.83 2.39
CA THR A 221 18.81 -4.05 1.23
C THR A 221 18.14 -4.90 0.15
N ARG A 222 17.33 -5.92 0.53
CA ARG A 222 16.51 -6.68 -0.42
C ARG A 222 15.46 -5.78 -1.09
N ILE A 223 14.77 -4.94 -0.32
CA ILE A 223 13.78 -4.00 -0.89
C ILE A 223 14.45 -2.99 -1.84
N ILE A 224 15.63 -2.47 -1.48
CA ILE A 224 16.44 -1.62 -2.37
C ILE A 224 16.75 -2.36 -3.68
N GLY A 225 17.24 -3.60 -3.60
CA GLY A 225 17.51 -4.43 -4.77
C GLY A 225 16.29 -4.63 -5.65
N LEU A 226 15.09 -4.81 -5.07
CA LEU A 226 13.84 -4.96 -5.82
C LEU A 226 13.47 -3.66 -6.55
N LEU A 227 13.56 -2.52 -5.87
CA LEU A 227 13.24 -1.21 -6.46
C LEU A 227 14.18 -0.89 -7.63
N ILE A 228 15.47 -1.17 -7.48
CA ILE A 228 16.48 -0.98 -8.54
C ILE A 228 16.22 -1.95 -9.70
N ALA A 229 16.01 -3.25 -9.44
CA ALA A 229 15.74 -4.24 -10.48
C ALA A 229 14.45 -3.90 -11.25
N ALA A 230 13.38 -3.52 -10.54
CA ALA A 230 12.13 -3.09 -11.16
C ALA A 230 12.33 -1.83 -12.00
N TYR A 231 13.08 -0.83 -11.52
CA TYR A 231 13.44 0.36 -12.29
C TYR A 231 14.18 -0.02 -13.59
N ASN A 232 15.29 -0.75 -13.48
CA ASN A 232 16.13 -1.13 -14.62
C ASN A 232 15.36 -1.90 -15.68
N ILE A 233 14.58 -2.91 -15.27
CA ILE A 233 13.78 -3.74 -16.17
C ILE A 233 12.66 -2.91 -16.81
N ASN A 234 12.00 -2.05 -16.04
CA ASN A 234 10.92 -1.22 -16.57
C ASN A 234 11.41 -0.20 -17.60
N SER A 235 12.56 0.43 -17.35
CA SER A 235 13.23 1.31 -18.31
C SER A 235 13.64 0.55 -19.56
N TYR A 236 14.22 -0.65 -19.41
CA TYR A 236 14.58 -1.50 -20.54
C TYR A 236 13.37 -1.87 -21.41
N PHE A 237 12.26 -2.29 -20.81
CA PHE A 237 11.04 -2.61 -21.54
C PHE A 237 10.46 -1.39 -22.24
N GLN A 238 10.51 -0.23 -21.60
CA GLN A 238 10.12 1.04 -22.19
C GLN A 238 10.96 1.37 -23.43
N ASP A 239 12.28 1.29 -23.34
CA ASP A 239 13.20 1.67 -24.43
C ASP A 239 13.11 0.72 -25.63
N LYS A 240 12.72 -0.54 -25.38
CA LYS A 240 12.49 -1.55 -26.42
C LYS A 240 11.03 -1.61 -26.90
N GLU A 241 10.17 -0.71 -26.43
CA GLU A 241 8.73 -0.69 -26.73
C GLU A 241 8.04 -2.04 -26.45
N ILE A 242 8.49 -2.73 -25.41
CA ILE A 242 7.91 -3.98 -24.93
C ILE A 242 6.76 -3.61 -23.99
N ASN A 243 5.57 -4.14 -24.27
CA ASN A 243 4.39 -3.95 -23.44
C ASN A 243 4.47 -4.85 -22.19
N ALA A 244 5.44 -4.56 -21.31
CA ALA A 244 5.67 -5.28 -20.08
C ALA A 244 5.93 -4.32 -18.90
N GLY A 245 5.51 -4.72 -17.71
CA GLY A 245 5.68 -3.92 -16.49
C GLY A 245 5.87 -4.77 -15.25
N VAL A 246 6.87 -4.40 -14.45
CA VAL A 246 7.09 -4.88 -13.09
C VAL A 246 6.53 -3.84 -12.13
N TYR A 247 5.41 -4.16 -11.48
CA TYR A 247 4.73 -3.28 -10.54
C TYR A 247 5.11 -3.66 -9.11
N VAL A 248 5.51 -2.66 -8.31
CA VAL A 248 5.87 -2.85 -6.90
C VAL A 248 4.94 -2.01 -6.04
N PHE A 249 4.17 -2.66 -5.19
CA PHE A 249 3.32 -2.02 -4.19
C PHE A 249 4.08 -2.02 -2.87
N LEU A 250 4.36 -0.83 -2.33
CA LEU A 250 5.16 -0.70 -1.11
C LEU A 250 4.55 0.33 -0.17
N ARG A 251 4.71 0.10 1.14
CA ARG A 251 4.32 1.09 2.13
C ARG A 251 5.23 2.32 2.09
N SER A 252 4.66 3.47 2.39
CA SER A 252 5.38 4.75 2.38
C SER A 252 6.49 4.82 3.43
N ASP A 253 6.27 4.28 4.63
CA ASP A 253 7.27 4.25 5.70
C ASP A 253 8.49 3.40 5.34
N ILE A 254 8.30 2.27 4.64
CA ILE A 254 9.42 1.48 4.11
C ILE A 254 10.17 2.28 3.03
N TYR A 255 9.43 2.90 2.10
CA TYR A 255 10.04 3.68 1.02
C TYR A 255 10.81 4.91 1.54
N GLU A 256 10.36 5.52 2.63
CA GLU A 256 11.05 6.65 3.28
C GLU A 256 12.41 6.25 3.85
N VAL A 257 12.49 5.07 4.49
CA VAL A 257 13.71 4.59 5.17
C VAL A 257 14.76 4.07 4.20
N VAL A 258 14.38 3.46 3.07
CA VAL A 258 15.36 2.97 2.09
C VAL A 258 16.13 4.11 1.44
N ASP A 259 17.45 3.97 1.30
CA ASP A 259 18.31 4.95 0.64
C ASP A 259 19.22 4.26 -0.37
N PHE A 260 19.21 4.76 -1.60
CA PHE A 260 19.99 4.21 -2.71
C PHE A 260 20.29 5.29 -3.75
N GLN A 261 21.32 5.05 -4.55
CA GLN A 261 21.75 5.97 -5.58
C GLN A 261 20.60 6.25 -6.56
N ASP A 262 20.41 7.51 -6.94
CA ASP A 262 19.35 7.95 -7.85
C ASP A 262 17.91 7.68 -7.38
N LYS A 263 17.66 7.47 -6.07
CA LYS A 263 16.29 7.36 -5.51
C LYS A 263 15.38 8.51 -5.95
N ASN A 264 15.87 9.74 -6.03
CA ASN A 264 15.09 10.88 -6.52
C ASN A 264 14.64 10.69 -7.97
N LYS A 265 15.53 10.20 -8.86
CA LYS A 265 15.19 9.90 -10.25
C LYS A 265 14.15 8.78 -10.35
N VAL A 266 14.27 7.73 -9.54
CA VAL A 266 13.26 6.66 -9.46
C VAL A 266 11.92 7.22 -8.98
N THR A 267 11.94 8.07 -7.95
CA THR A 267 10.76 8.74 -7.41
C THR A 267 10.06 9.57 -8.48
N ASP A 268 10.81 10.45 -9.14
CA ASP A 268 10.25 11.43 -10.07
C ASP A 268 9.72 10.81 -11.36
N ASN A 269 10.21 9.63 -11.77
CA ASN A 269 9.84 9.01 -13.04
C ASN A 269 8.92 7.77 -12.91
N HIS A 270 9.03 7.00 -11.83
CA HIS A 270 8.36 5.70 -11.71
C HIS A 270 7.45 5.55 -10.50
N VAL A 271 7.56 6.42 -9.50
CA VAL A 271 6.71 6.35 -8.31
C VAL A 271 5.40 7.08 -8.54
N GLU A 272 4.30 6.42 -8.15
CA GLU A 272 2.99 7.03 -7.97
C GLU A 272 2.61 6.94 -6.48
N TYR A 273 2.41 8.09 -5.84
CA TYR A 273 1.97 8.16 -4.45
C TYR A 273 0.44 8.14 -4.35
N LEU A 274 -0.11 7.26 -3.53
CA LEU A 274 -1.53 7.19 -3.24
C LEU A 274 -1.93 8.17 -2.13
N ASN A 275 -1.75 9.47 -2.42
CA ASN A 275 -2.08 10.57 -1.51
C ASN A 275 -3.48 11.10 -1.81
N TRP A 276 -4.42 10.81 -0.92
CA TRP A 276 -5.82 11.16 -1.10
C TRP A 276 -6.14 12.55 -0.58
N ASN A 277 -6.85 13.33 -1.39
CA ASN A 277 -7.34 14.64 -1.02
C ASN A 277 -8.79 14.56 -0.53
N HIS A 278 -9.09 15.25 0.57
CA HIS A 278 -10.45 15.31 1.13
C HIS A 278 -11.21 16.59 0.78
N GLN A 279 -10.56 17.68 0.37
CA GLN A 279 -11.20 18.98 0.18
C GLN A 279 -11.69 19.16 -1.26
N ASN A 280 -10.77 18.96 -2.20
CA ASN A 280 -10.96 19.22 -3.62
C ASN A 280 -11.51 17.97 -4.30
N GLU A 281 -12.79 18.03 -4.71
CA GLU A 281 -13.44 16.95 -5.44
C GLU A 281 -12.72 16.63 -6.76
N ASN A 282 -12.18 17.66 -7.43
CA ASN A 282 -11.45 17.53 -8.69
C ASN A 282 -9.99 17.12 -8.53
N ALA A 283 -9.52 16.89 -7.31
CA ALA A 283 -8.21 16.30 -7.10
C ALA A 283 -8.10 14.94 -7.79
N ASN A 284 -6.87 14.64 -8.20
CA ASN A 284 -6.53 13.39 -8.87
C ASN A 284 -7.01 12.16 -8.08
N LEU A 285 -6.63 12.06 -6.80
CA LEU A 285 -7.17 11.08 -5.85
C LEU A 285 -8.06 11.83 -4.86
N SER A 286 -9.37 11.70 -5.02
CA SER A 286 -10.38 12.46 -4.28
C SER A 286 -11.26 11.54 -3.44
N LEU A 287 -11.25 11.73 -2.13
CA LEU A 287 -12.13 10.98 -1.21
C LEU A 287 -13.60 11.34 -1.46
N LYS A 288 -13.89 12.59 -1.85
CA LYS A 288 -15.24 12.99 -2.26
C LYS A 288 -15.73 12.18 -3.45
N LYS A 289 -14.92 12.07 -4.52
CA LYS A 289 -15.27 11.26 -5.70
C LYS A 289 -15.43 9.78 -5.34
N LEU A 290 -14.55 9.25 -4.49
CA LEU A 290 -14.64 7.87 -4.03
C LEU A 290 -15.95 7.59 -3.29
N VAL A 291 -16.33 8.47 -2.36
CA VAL A 291 -17.58 8.35 -1.61
C VAL A 291 -18.78 8.56 -2.52
N ALA A 292 -18.76 9.59 -3.37
CA ALA A 292 -19.83 9.87 -4.34
C ALA A 292 -20.12 8.66 -5.24
N LYS A 293 -19.06 7.99 -5.72
CA LYS A 293 -19.14 6.78 -6.53
C LYS A 293 -19.75 5.63 -5.74
N ARG A 294 -19.28 5.37 -4.51
CA ARG A 294 -19.83 4.32 -3.65
C ARG A 294 -21.30 4.53 -3.32
N ILE A 295 -21.70 5.77 -3.03
CA ILE A 295 -23.12 6.09 -2.82
C ILE A 295 -23.90 5.82 -4.10
N LYS A 296 -23.48 6.40 -5.24
CA LYS A 296 -24.12 6.23 -6.55
C LYS A 296 -24.45 4.79 -6.86
N GLU A 297 -23.46 3.91 -6.75
CA GLU A 297 -23.60 2.49 -7.07
C GLU A 297 -24.54 1.77 -6.06
N ASN A 298 -24.68 2.27 -4.83
CA ASN A 298 -25.60 1.70 -3.84
C ASN A 298 -27.05 2.21 -3.95
N ILE A 299 -27.26 3.39 -4.52
CA ILE A 299 -28.60 3.98 -4.71
C ILE A 299 -29.04 3.99 -6.18
N GLU A 300 -28.29 3.30 -7.06
CA GLU A 300 -28.51 3.20 -8.51
C GLU A 300 -28.70 4.56 -9.22
N GLU A 301 -27.95 5.56 -8.77
CA GLU A 301 -28.10 6.92 -9.28
C GLU A 301 -27.34 7.14 -10.60
N SER A 302 -27.79 8.08 -11.43
CA SER A 302 -27.15 8.36 -12.72
C SER A 302 -25.89 9.24 -12.63
N LYS A 303 -25.86 10.20 -11.70
CA LYS A 303 -24.85 11.27 -11.67
C LYS A 303 -23.67 10.98 -10.73
N ASP A 304 -22.47 11.38 -11.15
CA ASP A 304 -21.21 11.26 -10.39
C ASP A 304 -20.87 12.57 -9.63
N SER A 305 -21.85 13.17 -8.95
CA SER A 305 -21.67 14.41 -8.17
C SER A 305 -21.63 14.11 -6.68
N PHE A 306 -20.57 14.54 -5.98
CA PHE A 306 -20.51 14.37 -4.53
C PHE A 306 -21.68 15.05 -3.84
N GLN A 307 -21.96 16.30 -4.18
CA GLN A 307 -23.00 17.07 -3.50
C GLN A 307 -24.37 16.43 -3.66
N GLU A 308 -24.73 16.02 -4.87
CA GLU A 308 -26.04 15.41 -5.14
C GLU A 308 -26.19 14.05 -4.47
N ASN A 309 -25.15 13.21 -4.53
CA ASN A 309 -25.22 11.86 -3.94
C ASN A 309 -25.13 11.91 -2.41
N TRP A 310 -24.32 12.80 -1.85
CA TRP A 310 -24.17 12.97 -0.41
C TRP A 310 -25.48 13.36 0.26
N TYR A 311 -26.21 14.34 -0.28
CA TYR A 311 -27.48 14.82 0.30
C TYR A 311 -28.67 13.88 0.06
N LYS A 312 -28.48 12.77 -0.68
CA LYS A 312 -29.49 11.70 -0.76
C LYS A 312 -29.44 10.74 0.41
N ILE A 313 -28.30 10.67 1.12
CA ILE A 313 -28.11 9.73 2.22
C ILE A 313 -27.79 10.42 3.56
N PHE A 314 -27.34 11.67 3.54
CA PHE A 314 -27.13 12.49 4.73
C PHE A 314 -28.15 13.62 4.78
N ASP A 315 -28.57 13.99 5.99
CA ASP A 315 -29.39 15.19 6.21
C ASP A 315 -28.55 16.48 6.02
N ASN A 316 -28.95 17.56 6.69
CA ASN A 316 -28.31 18.87 6.69
C ASN A 316 -26.78 18.83 6.53
N PRO A 317 -26.15 19.77 5.83
CA PRO A 317 -24.69 19.73 5.61
C PRO A 317 -23.87 19.81 6.90
N ASN A 318 -24.43 20.36 7.98
CA ASN A 318 -23.70 20.69 9.19
C ASN A 318 -23.93 19.68 10.32
N ILE A 319 -22.90 19.55 11.15
CA ILE A 319 -22.94 18.96 12.47
C ILE A 319 -22.68 20.07 13.49
N GLY A 320 -23.64 20.29 14.38
CA GLY A 320 -23.68 21.51 15.21
C GLY A 320 -23.88 22.78 14.36
N SER A 321 -23.41 23.92 14.86
CA SER A 321 -23.63 25.23 14.24
C SER A 321 -22.77 25.48 13.00
N ASN A 322 -21.46 25.19 13.06
CA ASN A 322 -20.49 25.77 12.11
C ASN A 322 -19.60 24.75 11.38
N GLN A 323 -19.77 23.44 11.59
CA GLN A 323 -18.90 22.43 10.97
C GLN A 323 -19.67 21.58 9.96
N LEU A 324 -19.11 21.40 8.75
CA LEU A 324 -19.66 20.46 7.77
C LEU A 324 -19.48 19.02 8.27
N LYS A 325 -20.50 18.17 8.11
CA LYS A 325 -20.44 16.72 8.41
C LYS A 325 -19.24 16.06 7.72
N TRP A 326 -19.02 16.39 6.44
CA TRP A 326 -17.86 15.93 5.70
C TRP A 326 -16.55 16.24 6.42
N ASN A 327 -16.40 17.48 6.92
CA ASN A 327 -15.20 17.90 7.64
C ASN A 327 -15.04 17.17 8.97
N PHE A 328 -16.13 17.06 9.71
CA PHE A 328 -16.15 16.35 10.98
C PHE A 328 -15.72 14.88 10.85
N ILE A 329 -16.15 14.21 9.78
CA ILE A 329 -15.79 12.82 9.51
C ILE A 329 -14.30 12.71 9.17
N PHE A 330 -13.81 13.45 8.16
CA PHE A 330 -12.42 13.23 7.72
C PHE A 330 -11.38 13.68 8.76
N GLU A 331 -11.68 14.68 9.60
CA GLU A 331 -10.78 15.12 10.69
C GLU A 331 -10.49 14.00 11.71
N ARG A 332 -11.29 12.93 11.71
CA ARG A 332 -11.11 11.73 12.53
C ARG A 332 -10.44 10.57 11.76
N THR A 333 -10.14 10.75 10.48
CA THR A 333 -9.52 9.72 9.62
C THR A 333 -8.08 10.07 9.30
N PHE A 334 -7.27 9.09 8.90
CA PHE A 334 -5.93 9.35 8.37
C PHE A 334 -5.92 9.65 6.86
N LEU A 335 -7.03 10.18 6.33
CA LEU A 335 -7.23 10.49 4.91
C LEU A 335 -7.02 9.28 4.00
N ARG A 336 -7.48 8.11 4.43
CA ARG A 336 -7.40 6.87 3.65
C ARG A 336 -8.81 6.42 3.25
N PRO A 337 -9.00 5.85 2.05
CA PRO A 337 -10.30 5.30 1.64
C PRO A 337 -10.91 4.38 2.68
N ARG A 338 -10.11 3.45 3.22
CA ARG A 338 -10.54 2.49 4.25
C ARG A 338 -11.19 3.18 5.46
N ASP A 339 -10.54 4.21 5.99
CA ASP A 339 -10.99 4.90 7.21
C ASP A 339 -12.33 5.60 6.97
N VAL A 340 -12.47 6.29 5.84
CA VAL A 340 -13.72 6.97 5.47
C VAL A 340 -14.84 5.95 5.26
N ILE A 341 -14.59 4.86 4.52
CA ILE A 341 -15.57 3.80 4.30
C ILE A 341 -16.05 3.21 5.63
N LYS A 342 -15.12 2.90 6.56
CA LYS A 342 -15.47 2.39 7.88
C LYS A 342 -16.36 3.37 8.66
N PHE A 343 -16.00 4.65 8.68
CA PHE A 343 -16.79 5.66 9.37
C PHE A 343 -18.22 5.76 8.80
N LEU A 344 -18.35 5.75 7.47
CA LEU A 344 -19.64 5.80 6.79
C LEU A 344 -20.48 4.55 7.09
N ASN A 345 -19.87 3.35 7.07
CA ASN A 345 -20.58 2.11 7.38
C ASN A 345 -21.06 2.04 8.83
N LEU A 346 -20.27 2.54 9.79
CA LEU A 346 -20.71 2.65 11.19
C LEU A 346 -21.85 3.65 11.33
N SER A 347 -21.78 4.79 10.65
CA SER A 347 -22.86 5.79 10.67
C SER A 347 -24.15 5.25 10.02
N LEU A 348 -24.02 4.48 8.94
CA LEU A 348 -25.14 3.76 8.31
C LEU A 348 -25.76 2.74 9.26
N SER A 349 -24.93 1.98 10.00
CA SER A 349 -25.41 1.01 10.98
C SER A 349 -26.22 1.68 12.10
N GLU A 350 -25.76 2.82 12.59
CA GLU A 350 -26.50 3.60 13.60
C GLU A 350 -27.82 4.15 13.04
N ALA A 351 -27.82 4.64 11.80
CA ALA A 351 -29.04 5.09 11.13
C ALA A 351 -30.07 3.97 10.98
N LYS A 352 -29.66 2.78 10.53
CA LYS A 352 -30.52 1.59 10.44
C LYS A 352 -31.10 1.18 11.79
N LYS A 353 -30.27 1.16 12.85
CA LYS A 353 -30.74 0.87 14.21
C LYS A 353 -31.80 1.88 14.65
N ARG A 354 -31.59 3.17 14.39
CA ARG A 354 -32.55 4.23 14.73
C ARG A 354 -33.86 4.08 13.96
N ILE A 355 -33.80 3.87 12.64
CA ILE A 355 -34.97 3.75 11.77
C ILE A 355 -35.80 2.51 12.15
N GLY A 356 -35.13 1.38 12.41
CA GLY A 356 -35.80 0.14 12.82
C GLY A 356 -36.53 0.23 14.18
N LEU A 357 -36.09 1.11 15.09
CA LEU A 357 -36.74 1.34 16.38
C LEU A 357 -38.02 2.19 16.29
N ASP A 358 -38.12 3.07 15.28
CA ASP A 358 -39.28 3.93 15.09
C ASP A 358 -39.53 4.19 13.59
N PRO A 359 -40.11 3.20 12.88
CA PRO A 359 -40.36 3.31 11.43
C PRO A 359 -41.34 4.43 11.06
N SER A 360 -42.03 5.02 12.04
CA SER A 360 -42.97 6.12 11.85
C SER A 360 -42.31 7.49 11.73
N LYS A 361 -41.03 7.60 12.11
CA LYS A 361 -40.25 8.84 11.95
C LYS A 361 -39.72 8.98 10.52
N GLU A 362 -39.98 10.13 9.91
CA GLU A 362 -39.76 10.43 8.48
C GLU A 362 -38.28 10.52 8.04
N GLU A 363 -37.31 10.50 8.95
CA GLU A 363 -35.89 10.74 8.61
C GLU A 363 -35.16 9.46 8.15
N ASP A 364 -35.45 9.05 6.91
CA ASP A 364 -34.77 7.99 6.13
C ASP A 364 -33.42 8.48 5.56
N LEU A 365 -32.60 9.10 6.42
CA LEU A 365 -31.28 9.67 6.14
C LEU A 365 -30.35 9.43 7.33
N ILE A 366 -29.04 9.46 7.12
CA ILE A 366 -28.03 9.47 8.19
C ILE A 366 -28.00 10.87 8.80
N ILE A 367 -28.29 10.96 10.10
CA ILE A 367 -28.39 12.22 10.83
C ILE A 367 -27.22 12.47 11.78
N ASN A 368 -27.14 13.68 12.35
CA ASN A 368 -26.12 14.05 13.33
C ASN A 368 -26.02 13.06 14.51
N LYS A 369 -27.17 12.55 15.00
CA LYS A 369 -27.20 11.56 16.09
C LYS A 369 -26.47 10.26 15.71
N ASP A 370 -26.67 9.77 14.49
CA ASP A 370 -26.05 8.54 14.00
C ASP A 370 -24.53 8.69 13.87
N ILE A 371 -24.09 9.85 13.33
CA ILE A 371 -22.66 10.23 13.25
C ILE A 371 -22.04 10.36 14.64
N HIS A 372 -22.76 10.91 15.62
CA HIS A 372 -22.25 11.04 16.99
C HIS A 372 -22.14 9.69 17.71
N ASN A 373 -23.09 8.79 17.50
CA ASN A 373 -23.10 7.46 18.09
C ASN A 373 -22.01 6.56 17.51
N SER A 374 -21.68 6.71 16.22
CA SER A 374 -20.66 5.89 15.57
C SER A 374 -19.22 6.20 16.01
N ARG A 375 -18.98 7.31 16.71
CA ARG A 375 -17.63 7.80 17.05
C ARG A 375 -16.85 6.85 17.94
N LYS A 376 -17.51 6.25 18.95
CA LYS A 376 -16.84 5.33 19.88
C LYS A 376 -16.33 4.10 19.13
N ASP A 377 -17.23 3.41 18.43
CA ASP A 377 -16.90 2.23 17.63
C ASP A 377 -15.85 2.53 16.56
N TYR A 378 -15.89 3.73 15.96
CA TYR A 378 -14.87 4.17 15.00
C TYR A 378 -13.51 4.42 15.67
N SER A 379 -13.49 5.04 16.85
CA SER A 379 -12.26 5.32 17.60
C SER A 379 -11.57 4.02 18.04
N ASP A 380 -12.35 3.05 18.53
CA ASP A 380 -11.88 1.71 18.91
C ASP A 380 -11.32 0.96 17.70
N TYR A 381 -12.00 1.04 16.54
CA TYR A 381 -11.52 0.51 15.28
C TYR A 381 -10.19 1.16 14.83
N LEU A 382 -10.11 2.49 14.86
CA LEU A 382 -8.92 3.21 14.40
C LEU A 382 -7.70 2.88 15.27
N TYR A 383 -7.90 2.76 16.59
CA TYR A 383 -6.86 2.29 17.49
C TYR A 383 -6.42 0.86 17.15
N SER A 384 -7.36 -0.06 16.93
CA SER A 384 -7.05 -1.46 16.60
C SER A 384 -6.25 -1.57 15.29
N GLU A 385 -6.69 -0.86 14.23
CA GLU A 385 -5.98 -0.83 12.95
C GLU A 385 -4.57 -0.23 13.06
N LEU A 386 -4.42 0.83 13.87
CA LEU A 386 -3.13 1.46 14.09
C LEU A 386 -2.22 0.56 14.93
N LYS A 387 -2.74 -0.07 15.97
CA LYS A 387 -1.99 -1.00 16.83
C LYS A 387 -1.33 -2.10 16.02
N ASP A 388 -2.05 -2.69 15.06
CA ASP A 388 -1.48 -3.67 14.14
C ASP A 388 -0.35 -3.09 13.27
N GLU A 389 -0.42 -1.81 12.88
CA GLU A 389 0.62 -1.11 12.12
C GLU A 389 1.85 -0.80 12.99
N VAL A 390 1.66 -0.49 14.27
CA VAL A 390 2.70 0.03 15.19
C VAL A 390 3.39 -1.08 15.99
N ASN A 391 2.66 -2.09 16.44
CA ASN A 391 3.20 -3.14 17.32
C ASN A 391 4.38 -3.90 16.70
N ALA A 392 4.45 -3.99 15.37
CA ALA A 392 5.61 -4.55 14.69
C ALA A 392 6.91 -3.77 14.94
N LYS A 393 6.80 -2.46 15.21
CA LYS A 393 7.93 -1.54 15.43
C LYS A 393 8.14 -1.21 16.91
N TYR A 394 7.05 -1.01 17.67
CA TYR A 394 7.07 -0.57 19.07
C TYR A 394 6.13 -1.43 19.91
N ASN A 395 6.69 -2.38 20.67
CA ASN A 395 5.92 -3.29 21.52
C ASN A 395 5.17 -2.58 22.65
N ASP A 396 5.69 -1.44 23.13
CA ASP A 396 5.10 -0.66 24.23
C ASP A 396 4.03 0.34 23.77
N PHE A 397 3.52 0.23 22.53
CA PHE A 397 2.59 1.20 21.97
C PHE A 397 1.33 1.41 22.83
N ASP A 398 0.79 0.35 23.41
CA ASP A 398 -0.36 0.42 24.33
C ASP A 398 -0.04 1.30 25.55
N ASN A 399 1.16 1.14 26.11
CA ASN A 399 1.61 1.94 27.25
C ASN A 399 1.75 3.42 26.87
N TYR A 400 2.15 3.73 25.64
CA TYR A 400 2.24 5.13 25.16
C TYR A 400 0.85 5.78 25.08
N MET A 401 -0.17 5.03 24.70
CA MET A 401 -1.56 5.52 24.64
C MET A 401 -2.11 5.81 26.03
N GLU A 402 -1.75 5.03 27.05
CA GLU A 402 -2.16 5.27 28.44
C GLU A 402 -1.61 6.58 29.02
N VAL A 403 -0.44 7.04 28.57
CA VAL A 403 0.08 8.37 28.94
C VAL A 403 -0.85 9.48 28.44
N LEU A 404 -1.40 9.33 27.23
CA LEU A 404 -2.36 10.30 26.69
C LEU A 404 -3.71 10.22 27.40
N ARG A 405 -4.13 9.03 27.81
CA ARG A 405 -5.35 8.81 28.59
C ARG A 405 -5.27 9.49 29.96
N ASP A 406 -4.14 9.35 30.66
CA ASP A 406 -3.88 9.99 31.96
C ASP A 406 -3.96 11.52 31.88
N MET A 407 -3.38 12.10 30.83
CA MET A 407 -3.45 13.54 30.55
C MET A 407 -4.89 14.05 30.32
N HIS A 408 -5.78 13.19 29.80
CA HIS A 408 -7.22 13.42 29.63
C HIS A 408 -7.62 14.63 28.75
N LYS A 409 -6.70 15.22 27.96
CA LYS A 409 -6.98 16.39 27.11
C LYS A 409 -6.65 16.17 25.64
N THR A 410 -7.45 16.71 24.73
CA THR A 410 -7.15 16.64 23.28
C THR A 410 -6.03 17.59 22.85
N VAL A 411 -5.81 18.70 23.57
CA VAL A 411 -4.73 19.67 23.31
C VAL A 411 -3.92 19.88 24.60
N PHE A 412 -2.60 19.91 24.47
CA PHE A 412 -1.69 19.93 25.62
C PHE A 412 -0.35 20.61 25.33
N SER A 413 0.29 21.11 26.40
CA SER A 413 1.67 21.62 26.38
C SER A 413 2.66 20.48 26.67
N LEU A 414 3.95 20.71 26.39
CA LEU A 414 5.00 19.76 26.73
C LEU A 414 5.04 19.45 28.24
N ASP A 415 4.88 20.47 29.09
CA ASP A 415 4.87 20.33 30.56
C ASP A 415 3.74 19.42 31.06
N ASN A 416 2.53 19.54 30.50
CA ASN A 416 1.41 18.64 30.84
C ASN A 416 1.71 17.20 30.46
N TYR A 417 2.34 16.99 29.30
CA TYR A 417 2.72 15.67 28.83
C TYR A 417 3.81 15.05 29.72
N GLU A 418 4.87 15.81 30.05
CA GLU A 418 5.97 15.35 30.89
C GLU A 418 5.48 14.92 32.28
N LYS A 419 4.59 15.70 32.89
CA LYS A 419 3.96 15.34 34.18
C LYS A 419 3.20 14.02 34.11
N SER A 420 2.38 13.83 33.08
CA SER A 420 1.59 12.60 32.89
C SER A 420 2.50 11.40 32.57
N PHE A 421 3.56 11.64 31.79
CA PHE A 421 4.58 10.64 31.47
C PHE A 421 5.31 10.17 32.73
N GLU A 422 5.81 11.08 33.56
CA GLU A 422 6.49 10.76 34.82
C GLU A 422 5.59 9.99 35.79
N ALA A 423 4.31 10.36 35.88
CA ALA A 423 3.33 9.67 36.73
C ALA A 423 3.07 8.22 36.28
N CYS A 424 3.13 7.96 34.97
CA CYS A 424 2.75 6.67 34.39
C CYS A 424 3.93 5.75 34.04
N ALA A 425 5.10 6.29 33.69
CA ALA A 425 6.18 5.54 33.05
C ALA A 425 6.66 4.34 33.88
N ALA A 426 6.87 4.53 35.19
CA ALA A 426 7.28 3.46 36.09
C ALA A 426 6.21 2.37 36.24
N ARG A 427 4.94 2.76 36.35
CA ARG A 427 3.79 1.84 36.48
C ARG A 427 3.57 1.03 35.19
N LEU A 428 3.80 1.64 34.04
CA LEU A 428 3.59 1.05 32.72
C LEU A 428 4.84 0.35 32.15
N ASN A 429 5.95 0.34 32.89
CA ASN A 429 7.24 -0.22 32.45
C ASN A 429 7.74 0.35 31.11
N ILE A 430 7.51 1.64 30.86
CA ILE A 430 7.98 2.30 29.63
C ILE A 430 9.50 2.47 29.71
N THR A 431 10.25 1.84 28.80
CA THR A 431 11.72 1.92 28.80
C THR A 431 12.29 3.15 28.08
N ASP A 432 11.54 3.71 27.15
CA ASP A 432 11.94 4.90 26.39
C ASP A 432 11.71 6.17 27.22
N ASN A 433 12.49 7.22 26.98
CA ASN A 433 12.24 8.52 27.60
C ASN A 433 11.02 9.23 26.96
N GLY A 434 10.44 10.19 27.69
CA GLY A 434 9.24 10.91 27.26
C GLY A 434 9.37 11.58 25.89
N SER A 435 10.50 12.21 25.58
CA SER A 435 10.69 12.84 24.27
C SER A 435 10.67 11.83 23.12
N THR A 436 11.25 10.64 23.33
CA THR A 436 11.24 9.55 22.34
C THR A 436 9.83 9.01 22.16
N VAL A 437 9.07 8.82 23.24
CA VAL A 437 7.67 8.36 23.17
C VAL A 437 6.81 9.38 22.42
N LEU A 438 6.96 10.67 22.69
CA LEU A 438 6.24 11.72 21.99
C LEU A 438 6.56 11.76 20.49
N GLU A 439 7.82 11.59 20.11
CA GLU A 439 8.23 11.50 18.70
C GLU A 439 7.63 10.26 18.01
N ARG A 440 7.55 9.11 18.69
CA ARG A 440 6.90 7.89 18.18
C ARG A 440 5.39 8.08 18.00
N LEU A 441 4.72 8.75 18.93
CA LEU A 441 3.31 9.11 18.81
C LEU A 441 3.08 10.05 17.61
N TYR A 442 4.02 10.97 17.32
CA TYR A 442 3.97 11.79 16.11
C TYR A 442 4.20 10.99 14.83
N GLU A 443 5.16 10.06 14.83
CA GLU A 443 5.46 9.21 13.68
C GLU A 443 4.22 8.47 13.17
N PHE A 444 3.38 7.98 14.07
CA PHE A 444 2.14 7.31 13.70
C PHE A 444 0.91 8.21 13.64
N SER A 445 1.12 9.51 13.81
CA SER A 445 0.08 10.54 13.82
C SER A 445 -0.99 10.38 14.90
N VAL A 446 -0.64 9.76 16.02
CA VAL A 446 -1.46 9.83 17.23
C VAL A 446 -1.43 11.25 17.78
N VAL A 447 -0.27 11.90 17.72
CA VAL A 447 -0.07 13.29 18.13
C VAL A 447 0.39 14.14 16.94
N GLY A 448 -0.15 15.34 16.83
CA GLY A 448 0.32 16.41 15.94
C GLY A 448 0.88 17.57 16.76
N PHE A 449 1.63 18.45 16.11
CA PHE A 449 2.19 19.63 16.76
C PHE A 449 1.66 20.92 16.12
N TYR A 450 1.51 21.96 16.94
CA TYR A 450 1.08 23.27 16.49
C TYR A 450 2.19 23.94 15.68
N LYS A 451 1.86 24.36 14.46
CA LYS A 451 2.71 25.18 13.62
C LYS A 451 2.07 26.58 13.50
N PRO A 452 2.70 27.63 14.04
CA PRO A 452 2.21 28.98 13.85
C PRO A 452 2.24 29.32 12.35
N GLY A 453 1.24 30.09 11.91
CA GLY A 453 1.24 30.64 10.56
C GLY A 453 2.43 31.58 10.38
N GLY A 454 3.07 31.54 9.21
CA GLY A 454 3.93 32.65 8.78
C GLY A 454 3.06 33.84 8.37
N GLY A 455 3.59 35.07 8.41
CA GLY A 455 2.85 36.32 8.12
C GLY A 455 2.30 36.51 6.69
N GLY A 456 1.93 35.44 5.98
CA GLY A 456 1.24 35.44 4.70
C GLY A 456 -0.07 34.62 4.75
N TYR A 457 -0.47 34.00 3.63
CA TYR A 457 -1.73 33.23 3.48
C TYR A 457 -1.82 31.91 4.29
N GLY A 458 -0.84 31.61 5.15
CA GLY A 458 -0.80 30.36 5.93
C GLY A 458 -1.41 30.55 7.31
N GLY A 459 -2.65 30.09 7.52
CA GLY A 459 -3.24 30.03 8.85
C GLY A 459 -2.45 29.09 9.78
N SER A 460 -2.53 29.33 11.09
CA SER A 460 -1.98 28.38 12.07
C SER A 460 -2.70 27.04 11.99
N THR A 461 -1.95 25.94 12.08
CA THR A 461 -2.52 24.60 11.95
C THR A 461 -1.79 23.58 12.81
N TYR A 462 -2.45 22.45 13.09
CA TYR A 462 -1.80 21.28 13.68
C TYR A 462 -1.28 20.39 12.55
N CYS A 463 0.02 20.12 12.56
CA CYS A 463 0.67 19.26 11.59
C CYS A 463 0.71 17.82 12.13
N PHE A 464 0.17 16.89 11.35
CA PHE A 464 0.26 15.46 11.61
C PHE A 464 1.04 14.78 10.48
N ARG A 465 1.73 13.68 10.77
CA ARG A 465 2.55 13.00 9.77
C ARG A 465 1.71 12.37 8.62
N TYR A 466 0.45 12.00 8.87
CA TYR A 466 -0.44 11.47 7.82
C TYR A 466 -0.81 12.50 6.75
N THR A 467 -0.77 13.81 7.08
CA THR A 467 -1.11 14.85 6.10
C THR A 467 0.04 15.14 5.14
N ASP A 468 1.28 15.07 5.64
CA ASP A 468 2.48 15.20 4.84
C ASP A 468 3.65 14.47 5.55
N PRO A 469 4.12 13.34 5.00
CA PRO A 469 5.21 12.58 5.63
C PRO A 469 6.54 13.32 5.65
N LYS A 470 6.71 14.38 4.86
CA LYS A 470 7.95 15.18 4.84
C LYS A 470 8.07 16.13 6.03
N ILE A 471 6.96 16.41 6.74
CA ILE A 471 6.99 17.26 7.92
C ILE A 471 7.67 16.50 9.05
N LYS A 472 8.80 17.03 9.53
CA LYS A 472 9.52 16.50 10.69
C LYS A 472 8.86 16.96 11.99
N PHE A 473 9.00 16.15 13.03
CA PHE A 473 8.52 16.47 14.37
C PHE A 473 9.21 17.73 14.89
N ASN A 474 8.44 18.62 15.52
CA ASN A 474 8.98 19.76 16.25
C ASN A 474 8.79 19.55 17.77
N PRO A 475 9.83 19.13 18.50
CA PRO A 475 9.74 18.89 19.94
C PRO A 475 9.62 20.18 20.77
N LYS A 476 9.74 21.35 20.14
CA LYS A 476 9.63 22.67 20.78
C LYS A 476 8.35 23.40 20.36
N ALA A 477 7.34 22.68 19.86
CA ALA A 477 6.06 23.29 19.54
C ALA A 477 5.36 23.80 20.81
N ALA A 478 4.64 24.92 20.68
CA ALA A 478 3.94 25.53 21.81
C ALA A 478 2.85 24.60 22.37
N ASN A 479 2.14 23.92 21.49
CA ASN A 479 1.09 22.96 21.83
C ASN A 479 1.16 21.74 20.92
N TYR A 480 0.64 20.64 21.44
CA TYR A 480 0.41 19.38 20.75
C TYR A 480 -1.08 19.06 20.78
N LYS A 481 -1.51 18.22 19.84
CA LYS A 481 -2.89 17.79 19.73
C LYS A 481 -2.97 16.30 19.48
N VAL A 482 -3.75 15.59 20.28
CA VAL A 482 -4.13 14.20 19.99
C VAL A 482 -5.05 14.20 18.79
N HIS A 483 -4.81 13.28 17.85
CA HIS A 483 -5.62 13.15 16.65
C HIS A 483 -7.10 12.90 17.03
N PRO A 484 -8.06 13.67 16.46
CA PRO A 484 -9.46 13.60 16.88
C PRO A 484 -10.08 12.20 16.80
N GLY A 485 -9.57 11.34 15.93
CA GLY A 485 -10.02 9.95 15.80
C GLY A 485 -9.77 9.07 17.04
N PHE A 486 -8.89 9.47 17.96
CA PHE A 486 -8.62 8.73 19.21
C PHE A 486 -9.35 9.30 20.43
N LYS A 487 -10.13 10.37 20.26
CA LYS A 487 -10.76 11.08 21.38
C LYS A 487 -11.62 10.15 22.22
N GLU A 488 -12.51 9.40 21.58
CA GLU A 488 -13.45 8.52 22.29
C GLU A 488 -12.74 7.30 22.91
N TYR A 489 -11.77 6.67 22.24
CA TYR A 489 -10.99 5.54 22.76
C TYR A 489 -10.13 5.92 23.98
N LEU A 490 -9.58 7.13 23.99
CA LEU A 490 -8.76 7.66 25.08
C LEU A 490 -9.57 8.43 26.13
N GLU A 491 -10.89 8.53 25.95
CA GLU A 491 -11.81 9.26 26.83
C GLU A 491 -11.42 10.74 27.03
N LEU A 492 -10.85 11.40 26.02
CA LEU A 492 -10.31 12.75 26.15
C LEU A 492 -11.40 13.83 26.11
N ILE A 493 -11.20 14.89 26.88
CA ILE A 493 -12.02 16.11 26.82
C ILE A 493 -11.36 17.19 25.95
N ASP A 494 -12.18 18.06 25.36
CA ASP A 494 -11.67 19.24 24.66
C ASP A 494 -11.09 20.20 25.70
N GLY A 495 -9.83 20.60 25.49
CA GLY A 495 -9.05 21.43 26.41
C GLY A 495 -9.05 22.90 26.07
#